data_AF-G4TST1-F1
#
_entry.id   AF-G4TST1-F1
#
_cell.length_a   1.000
_cell.length_b   1.000
_cell.length_c   1.000
_cell.angle_alpha   90.00
_cell.angle_beta   90.00
_cell.angle_gamma   90.00
#
_symmetry.space_group_name_H-M   'P 1'
#
loop_
_entity.id
_entity.type
_entity.pdbx_description
1 polymer ?
#
loop_
_entity_poly.entity_id
_entity_poly.type
_entity_poly.pdbx_seq_one_letter_code
_entity_poly.pdbx_strand_id
1 'polypeptide(L)'
;MVTSLPCDVLGEIFAHYALSEDLFHPLETLLLVSRFWHEAALIYGEIWATFNIEIGNYKSIHIWRTRVGRRLARVGPTRLLDITIRNVYSVPNHPSASDFLNGNRMNQKEPISNLSHNIYQVRHFMLDFLQDLNGRDGSLTWRWRSLHLYFGDHPWNYDRGSSSEVTRFSWKVLSYPTPALESLTLEYIETNGNDRRRRHPLLPFSPNLRTCTLSEYSFSFYPDISAAREVTIIHPRHLQNTTNRPRFKLGMAVEKLVLGLPFNGEWTLPQTLPQLRSIEVGKGGPQCNLEDLKAPHLTQATLRIQNAFFLPNTLLKVSFLSAVTHLTILDEASTLILPAPRLSISRILSAILSLVHLRTNEAALRGVLALVKDSRSPQTNPDGTFGDVDLSTCPFQLRRLRVSCVEFEGDAEISSDMDSWVAVFRILRASTLYTQNPDIAKMIEGLTSLS
;
A
#
# COMPACT_ATOMS: atom_id res chain seq x y z
N MET A 1 -48.68 -15.06 -5.35
CA MET A 1 -48.09 -14.57 -4.09
C MET A 1 -46.73 -13.99 -4.42
N VAL A 2 -46.52 -12.70 -4.23
CA VAL A 2 -45.18 -12.11 -4.30
C VAL A 2 -44.57 -12.35 -2.93
N THR A 3 -43.63 -13.27 -2.83
CA THR A 3 -42.84 -13.48 -1.61
C THR A 3 -41.98 -12.24 -1.40
N SER A 4 -42.40 -11.33 -0.53
CA SER A 4 -41.59 -10.19 -0.11
C SER A 4 -40.42 -10.68 0.73
N LEU A 5 -39.20 -10.31 0.34
CA LEU A 5 -38.02 -10.56 1.17
C LEU A 5 -38.12 -9.77 2.48
N PRO A 6 -37.62 -10.31 3.60
CA PRO A 6 -37.45 -9.56 4.85
C PRO A 6 -36.58 -8.30 4.67
N CYS A 7 -36.84 -7.26 5.46
CA CYS A 7 -36.16 -5.96 5.33
C CYS A 7 -34.64 -6.06 5.60
N ASP A 8 -34.24 -6.83 6.59
CA ASP A 8 -32.84 -7.14 6.93
C ASP A 8 -32.09 -7.74 5.73
N VAL A 9 -32.70 -8.73 5.06
CA VAL A 9 -32.14 -9.32 3.84
C VAL A 9 -32.01 -8.28 2.72
N LEU A 10 -33.01 -7.39 2.56
CA LEU A 10 -32.91 -6.29 1.60
C LEU A 10 -31.78 -5.31 1.94
N GLY A 11 -31.57 -5.02 3.23
CA GLY A 11 -30.48 -4.16 3.69
C GLY A 11 -29.11 -4.71 3.28
N GLU A 12 -28.88 -6.02 3.46
CA GLU A 12 -27.65 -6.68 3.02
C GLU A 12 -27.48 -6.65 1.50
N ILE A 13 -28.55 -6.92 0.74
CA ILE A 13 -28.55 -6.82 -0.72
C ILE A 13 -28.21 -5.40 -1.17
N PHE A 14 -28.80 -4.38 -0.55
CA PHE A 14 -28.55 -2.98 -0.90
C PHE A 14 -27.13 -2.55 -0.55
N ALA A 15 -26.59 -3.01 0.58
CA ALA A 15 -25.19 -2.76 0.94
C ALA A 15 -24.23 -3.37 -0.08
N HIS A 16 -24.48 -4.60 -0.53
CA HIS A 16 -23.69 -5.23 -1.59
C HIS A 16 -23.81 -4.47 -2.93
N TYR A 17 -25.01 -4.00 -3.27
CA TYR A 17 -25.25 -3.20 -4.47
C TYR A 17 -24.53 -1.84 -4.41
N ALA A 18 -24.50 -1.19 -3.24
CA ALA A 18 -23.77 0.06 -3.03
C ALA A 18 -22.26 -0.07 -3.22
N LEU A 19 -21.68 -1.20 -2.80
CA LEU A 19 -20.26 -1.50 -3.00
C LEU A 19 -19.90 -1.78 -4.47
N SER A 20 -20.86 -2.29 -5.23
CA SER A 20 -20.69 -2.68 -6.64
C SER A 20 -21.26 -1.66 -7.62
N GLU A 21 -21.60 -0.46 -7.15
CA GLU A 21 -22.18 0.57 -7.99
C GLU A 21 -21.23 0.98 -9.12
N ASP A 22 -21.79 1.09 -10.33
CA ASP A 22 -21.13 1.68 -11.49
C ASP A 22 -22.03 2.73 -12.18
N LEU A 23 -21.55 3.32 -13.28
CA LEU A 23 -22.31 4.34 -14.02
C LEU A 23 -23.63 3.81 -14.62
N PHE A 24 -23.66 2.55 -15.05
CA PHE A 24 -24.75 1.87 -15.76
C PHE A 24 -25.77 1.25 -14.79
N HIS A 25 -25.33 0.87 -13.60
CA HIS A 25 -26.10 0.25 -12.52
C HIS A 25 -26.10 1.14 -11.27
N PRO A 26 -26.72 2.34 -11.33
CA PRO A 26 -26.73 3.23 -10.18
C PRO A 26 -27.63 2.73 -9.06
N LEU A 27 -27.30 3.14 -7.83
CA LEU A 27 -28.13 2.89 -6.64
C LEU A 27 -29.59 3.36 -6.82
N GLU A 28 -29.83 4.42 -7.59
CA GLU A 28 -31.18 4.89 -7.88
C GLU A 28 -32.09 3.85 -8.57
N THR A 29 -31.54 2.82 -9.21
CA THR A 29 -32.35 1.73 -9.79
C THR A 29 -33.10 0.92 -8.73
N LEU A 30 -32.60 0.86 -7.49
CA LEU A 30 -33.30 0.21 -6.37
C LEU A 30 -34.68 0.83 -6.13
N LEU A 31 -34.81 2.14 -6.41
CA LEU A 31 -36.08 2.87 -6.28
C LEU A 31 -37.10 2.53 -7.37
N LEU A 32 -36.69 1.79 -8.40
CA LEU A 32 -37.51 1.44 -9.57
C LEU A 32 -38.00 -0.02 -9.55
N VAL A 33 -37.48 -0.87 -8.65
CA VAL A 33 -37.79 -2.31 -8.65
C VAL A 33 -39.23 -2.60 -8.23
N SER A 34 -39.64 -2.10 -7.06
CA SER A 34 -41.00 -2.20 -6.55
C SER A 34 -41.24 -1.13 -5.49
N ARG A 35 -42.50 -0.87 -5.14
CA ARG A 35 -42.84 0.05 -4.05
C ARG A 35 -42.18 -0.34 -2.73
N PHE A 36 -42.15 -1.63 -2.41
CA PHE A 36 -41.54 -2.12 -1.18
C PHE A 36 -40.03 -1.87 -1.16
N TRP A 37 -39.33 -2.14 -2.26
CA TRP A 37 -37.90 -1.84 -2.39
C TRP A 37 -37.61 -0.35 -2.31
N HIS A 38 -38.47 0.47 -2.92
CA HIS A 38 -38.37 1.92 -2.85
C HIS A 38 -38.43 2.42 -1.40
N GLU A 39 -39.45 2.01 -0.65
CA GLU A 39 -39.62 2.38 0.76
C GLU A 39 -38.46 1.86 1.62
N ALA A 40 -38.05 0.60 1.44
CA ALA A 40 -36.92 0.02 2.15
C ALA A 40 -35.62 0.78 1.86
N ALA A 41 -35.29 1.05 0.59
CA ALA A 41 -34.07 1.76 0.21
C ALA A 41 -34.00 3.18 0.79
N LEU A 42 -35.16 3.86 0.94
CA LEU A 42 -35.21 5.17 1.60
C LEU A 42 -34.99 5.06 3.13
N ILE A 43 -35.45 3.98 3.77
CA ILE A 43 -35.20 3.73 5.21
C ILE A 43 -33.71 3.41 5.44
N TYR A 44 -33.10 2.61 4.58
CA TYR A 44 -31.68 2.22 4.64
C TYR A 44 -30.75 3.34 4.16
N GLY A 45 -30.83 4.52 4.77
CA GLY A 45 -30.15 5.69 4.22
C GLY A 45 -28.61 5.67 4.26
N GLU A 46 -27.99 4.64 4.85
CA GLU A 46 -26.54 4.43 4.78
C GLU A 46 -26.06 4.18 3.35
N ILE A 47 -26.85 3.48 2.53
CA ILE A 47 -26.47 3.18 1.15
C ILE A 47 -26.33 4.45 0.31
N TRP A 48 -27.11 5.50 0.62
CA TRP A 48 -27.02 6.78 -0.08
C TRP A 48 -25.81 7.61 0.34
N ALA A 49 -25.22 7.30 1.50
CA ALA A 49 -24.09 8.05 2.07
C ALA A 49 -22.73 7.56 1.56
N THR A 50 -22.72 6.43 0.84
CA THR A 50 -21.58 5.91 0.10
C THR A 50 -21.57 6.49 -1.31
N PHE A 51 -20.48 7.16 -1.66
CA PHE A 51 -20.24 7.72 -2.98
C PHE A 51 -19.08 6.98 -3.63
N ASN A 52 -19.36 6.08 -4.58
CA ASN A 52 -18.33 5.45 -5.41
C ASN A 52 -18.31 6.10 -6.80
N ILE A 53 -17.51 7.15 -6.94
CA ILE A 53 -17.54 8.06 -8.07
C ILE A 53 -16.39 7.74 -9.03
N GLU A 54 -16.74 7.19 -10.17
CA GLU A 54 -15.80 6.93 -11.25
C GLU A 54 -15.99 7.95 -12.37
N ILE A 55 -14.89 8.64 -12.72
CA ILE A 55 -14.90 9.70 -13.73
C ILE A 55 -13.83 9.37 -14.77
N GLY A 56 -14.25 9.23 -16.03
CA GLY A 56 -13.31 8.99 -17.12
C GLY A 56 -13.73 9.57 -18.47
N ASN A 57 -14.86 10.27 -18.54
CA ASN A 57 -15.29 11.04 -19.72
C ASN A 57 -16.38 12.07 -19.35
N TYR A 58 -16.75 12.95 -20.29
CA TYR A 58 -17.79 13.97 -20.06
C TYR A 58 -19.15 13.40 -19.65
N LYS A 59 -19.51 12.23 -20.17
CA LYS A 59 -20.80 11.58 -19.84
C LYS A 59 -20.83 11.19 -18.36
N SER A 60 -19.74 10.60 -17.86
CA SER A 60 -19.58 10.27 -16.43
C SER A 60 -19.67 11.52 -15.54
N ILE A 61 -19.02 12.62 -15.94
CA ILE A 61 -19.08 13.91 -15.25
C ILE A 61 -20.52 14.42 -15.17
N HIS A 62 -21.23 14.46 -16.30
CA HIS A 62 -22.60 14.94 -16.35
C HIS A 62 -23.54 14.11 -15.48
N ILE A 63 -23.41 12.78 -15.55
CA ILE A 63 -24.20 11.86 -14.72
C ILE A 63 -23.99 12.17 -13.24
N TRP A 64 -22.74 12.23 -12.77
CA TRP A 64 -22.45 12.49 -11.35
C TRP A 64 -22.94 13.85 -10.87
N ARG A 65 -22.79 14.89 -11.71
CA ARG A 65 -23.30 16.23 -11.41
C ARG A 65 -24.82 16.22 -11.15
N THR A 66 -25.59 15.40 -11.88
CA THR A 66 -27.04 15.30 -11.66
C THR A 66 -27.45 14.40 -10.48
N ARG A 67 -26.64 13.38 -10.14
CA ARG A 67 -26.97 12.41 -9.09
C ARG A 67 -26.63 12.91 -7.68
N VAL A 68 -25.52 13.61 -7.52
CA VAL A 68 -24.96 13.87 -6.18
C VAL A 68 -25.86 14.75 -5.32
N GLY A 69 -26.40 15.85 -5.87
CA GLY A 69 -27.32 16.69 -5.12
C GLY A 69 -28.56 15.91 -4.63
N ARG A 70 -29.08 14.99 -5.46
CA ARG A 70 -30.22 14.14 -5.09
C ARG A 70 -29.84 13.15 -3.99
N ARG A 71 -28.65 12.57 -4.04
CA ARG A 71 -28.16 11.68 -2.99
C ARG A 71 -27.94 12.40 -1.68
N LEU A 72 -27.23 13.52 -1.70
CA LEU A 72 -27.03 14.34 -0.49
C LEU A 72 -28.36 14.72 0.17
N ALA A 73 -29.39 15.02 -0.62
CA ALA A 73 -30.73 15.27 -0.11
C ALA A 73 -31.36 14.04 0.58
N ARG A 74 -31.18 12.82 0.03
CA ARG A 74 -31.66 11.57 0.64
C ARG A 74 -30.88 11.16 1.89
N VAL A 75 -29.57 11.40 1.90
CA VAL A 75 -28.70 11.12 3.04
C VAL A 75 -29.08 11.98 4.25
N GLY A 76 -29.55 13.20 4.00
CA GLY A 76 -29.83 14.20 5.01
C GLY A 76 -28.57 14.95 5.45
N PRO A 77 -28.73 15.96 6.35
CA PRO A 77 -27.65 16.88 6.71
C PRO A 77 -26.66 16.30 7.74
N THR A 78 -27.04 15.28 8.49
CA THR A 78 -26.27 14.83 9.67
C THR A 78 -25.46 13.56 9.46
N ARG A 79 -25.76 12.79 8.42
CA ARG A 79 -25.14 11.47 8.23
C ARG A 79 -23.71 11.59 7.75
N LEU A 80 -22.85 10.72 8.27
CA LEU A 80 -21.48 10.58 7.82
C LEU A 80 -21.40 10.01 6.41
N LEU A 81 -20.36 10.37 5.66
CA LEU A 81 -20.16 10.07 4.25
C LEU A 81 -18.91 9.21 4.04
N ASP A 82 -19.02 8.22 3.17
CA ASP A 82 -17.86 7.52 2.61
C ASP A 82 -17.71 7.93 1.15
N ILE A 83 -16.57 8.53 0.83
CA ILE A 83 -16.35 9.19 -0.45
C ILE A 83 -15.17 8.53 -1.13
N THR A 84 -15.43 7.89 -2.27
CA THR A 84 -14.42 7.36 -3.17
C THR A 84 -14.55 8.06 -4.50
N ILE A 85 -13.47 8.70 -4.98
CA ILE A 85 -13.44 9.38 -6.28
C ILE A 85 -12.23 8.88 -7.06
N ARG A 86 -12.50 8.24 -8.20
CA ARG A 86 -11.49 7.60 -9.04
C ARG A 86 -11.50 8.20 -10.44
N ASN A 87 -10.37 8.73 -10.85
CA ASN A 87 -10.09 9.02 -12.25
C ASN A 87 -9.80 7.71 -12.98
N VAL A 88 -10.75 7.26 -13.78
CA VAL A 88 -10.66 6.04 -14.58
C VAL A 88 -10.44 6.34 -16.07
N TYR A 89 -10.11 7.59 -16.41
CA TYR A 89 -9.90 8.05 -17.79
C TYR A 89 -8.88 7.19 -18.55
N SER A 90 -7.78 6.82 -17.87
CA SER A 90 -6.65 6.07 -18.42
C SER A 90 -6.71 4.56 -18.20
N VAL A 91 -7.74 4.06 -17.51
CA VAL A 91 -7.82 2.64 -17.16
C VAL A 91 -8.28 1.85 -18.39
N PRO A 92 -7.44 0.95 -18.95
CA PRO A 92 -7.80 0.20 -20.15
C PRO A 92 -9.03 -0.68 -19.92
N ASN A 93 -9.89 -0.80 -20.94
CA ASN A 93 -11.14 -1.58 -20.91
C ASN A 93 -12.16 -1.15 -19.84
N HIS A 94 -11.96 -0.01 -19.18
CA HIS A 94 -12.90 0.45 -18.18
C HIS A 94 -14.17 1.00 -18.86
N PRO A 95 -15.38 0.62 -18.43
CA PRO A 95 -16.64 1.06 -19.06
C PRO A 95 -16.80 2.58 -19.12
N SER A 96 -16.18 3.26 -18.16
CA SER A 96 -16.18 4.72 -18.00
C SER A 96 -14.92 5.41 -18.52
N ALA A 97 -13.96 4.66 -19.08
CA ALA A 97 -12.74 5.24 -19.66
C ALA A 97 -13.07 6.13 -20.86
N SER A 98 -12.03 6.78 -21.39
CA SER A 98 -12.15 7.47 -22.68
C SER A 98 -12.63 6.51 -23.77
N ASP A 99 -13.62 6.92 -24.57
CA ASP A 99 -14.07 6.19 -25.76
C ASP A 99 -12.91 5.92 -26.74
N PHE A 100 -11.84 6.74 -26.65
CA PHE A 100 -10.59 6.54 -27.40
C PHE A 100 -9.86 5.24 -27.03
N LEU A 101 -9.87 4.85 -25.75
CA LEU A 101 -9.24 3.60 -25.29
C LEU A 101 -10.14 2.38 -25.55
N ASN A 102 -11.45 2.59 -25.61
CA ASN A 102 -12.45 1.53 -25.80
C ASN A 102 -12.81 1.28 -27.29
N GLY A 103 -12.40 2.16 -28.20
CA GLY A 103 -12.68 2.06 -29.62
C GLY A 103 -11.56 1.43 -30.43
N ASN A 104 -11.91 0.59 -31.41
CA ASN A 104 -11.05 0.01 -32.47
C ASN A 104 -10.29 1.05 -33.36
N ARG A 105 -10.20 2.32 -32.94
CA ARG A 105 -9.40 3.38 -33.58
C ARG A 105 -7.94 3.37 -33.11
N MET A 106 -7.36 2.19 -32.87
CA MET A 106 -5.92 2.03 -32.56
C MET A 106 -4.99 2.66 -33.61
N ASN A 107 -5.50 2.98 -34.81
CA ASN A 107 -4.71 3.57 -35.88
C ASN A 107 -4.66 5.11 -35.88
N GLN A 108 -5.44 5.79 -35.04
CA GLN A 108 -5.33 7.25 -34.88
C GLN A 108 -4.75 7.54 -33.51
N LYS A 109 -3.45 7.82 -33.42
CA LYS A 109 -2.87 8.39 -32.19
C LYS A 109 -3.58 9.71 -31.92
N GLU A 110 -4.31 9.81 -30.81
CA GLU A 110 -4.80 11.10 -30.35
C GLU A 110 -3.58 12.01 -30.16
N PRO A 111 -3.59 13.24 -30.70
CA PRO A 111 -2.50 14.15 -30.41
C PRO A 111 -2.42 14.34 -28.88
N ILE A 112 -1.20 14.23 -28.33
CA ILE A 112 -0.89 14.26 -26.89
C ILE A 112 -1.58 15.45 -26.18
N SER A 113 -1.80 16.56 -26.89
CA SER A 113 -2.52 17.74 -26.43
C SER A 113 -3.96 17.48 -26.00
N ASN A 114 -4.71 16.64 -26.73
CA ASN A 114 -6.12 16.38 -26.44
C ASN A 114 -6.30 15.44 -25.25
N LEU A 115 -5.46 14.41 -25.17
CA LEU A 115 -5.40 13.50 -24.02
C LEU A 115 -5.14 14.29 -22.72
N SER A 116 -4.15 15.19 -22.76
CA SER A 116 -3.80 16.05 -21.64
C SER A 116 -4.97 16.97 -21.23
N HIS A 117 -5.68 17.52 -22.20
CA HIS A 117 -6.84 18.37 -21.95
C HIS A 117 -8.01 17.62 -21.28
N ASN A 118 -8.31 16.41 -21.74
CA ASN A 118 -9.40 15.62 -21.16
C ASN A 118 -9.07 15.13 -19.75
N ILE A 119 -7.84 14.66 -19.50
CA ILE A 119 -7.36 14.31 -18.15
C ILE A 119 -7.47 15.51 -17.22
N TYR A 120 -7.07 16.69 -17.69
CA TYR A 120 -7.16 17.93 -16.91
C TYR A 120 -8.59 18.22 -16.47
N GLN A 121 -9.56 18.10 -17.37
CA GLN A 121 -10.95 18.37 -17.02
C GLN A 121 -11.54 17.37 -16.04
N VAL A 122 -11.22 16.07 -16.18
CA VAL A 122 -11.63 15.05 -15.21
C VAL A 122 -11.11 15.41 -13.82
N ARG A 123 -9.83 15.77 -13.71
CA ARG A 123 -9.21 16.16 -12.44
C ARG A 123 -9.79 17.45 -11.87
N HIS A 124 -10.08 18.44 -12.71
CA HIS A 124 -10.75 19.67 -12.27
C HIS A 124 -12.13 19.38 -11.71
N PHE A 125 -12.90 18.54 -12.41
CA PHE A 125 -14.21 18.13 -11.93
C PHE A 125 -14.12 17.38 -10.60
N MET A 126 -13.14 16.51 -10.38
CA MET A 126 -12.95 15.87 -9.06
C MET A 126 -12.78 16.89 -7.93
N LEU A 127 -12.04 17.98 -8.17
CA LEU A 127 -11.80 19.02 -7.17
C LEU A 127 -13.03 19.90 -6.96
N ASP A 128 -13.71 20.31 -8.03
CA ASP A 128 -15.00 21.03 -7.95
C ASP A 128 -16.01 20.19 -7.17
N PHE A 129 -16.02 18.89 -7.45
CA PHE A 129 -16.88 17.93 -6.80
C PHE A 129 -16.59 17.82 -5.28
N LEU A 130 -15.32 17.73 -4.90
CA LEU A 130 -14.93 17.79 -3.49
C LEU A 130 -15.32 19.13 -2.85
N GLN A 131 -15.28 20.24 -3.61
CA GLN A 131 -15.73 21.53 -3.13
C GLN A 131 -17.24 21.55 -2.85
N ASP A 132 -18.05 20.90 -3.69
CA ASP A 132 -19.48 20.73 -3.43
C ASP A 132 -19.74 19.90 -2.17
N LEU A 133 -18.98 18.82 -1.98
CA LEU A 133 -19.06 17.96 -0.77
C LEU A 133 -18.56 18.65 0.51
N ASN A 134 -17.65 19.60 0.40
CA ASN A 134 -17.18 20.40 1.51
C ASN A 134 -18.25 21.36 2.04
N GLY A 135 -19.20 21.75 1.17
CA GLY A 135 -20.08 22.87 1.42
C GLY A 135 -19.32 24.21 1.50
N ARG A 136 -20.06 25.28 1.79
CA ARG A 136 -19.48 26.62 1.93
C ARG A 136 -18.47 26.63 3.07
N ASP A 137 -17.24 27.05 2.78
CA ASP A 137 -16.12 27.17 3.73
C ASP A 137 -15.84 25.89 4.54
N GLY A 138 -16.09 24.71 3.97
CA GLY A 138 -15.85 23.43 4.64
C GLY A 138 -16.92 23.03 5.67
N SER A 139 -18.06 23.71 5.71
CA SER A 139 -19.15 23.47 6.68
C SER A 139 -19.71 22.04 6.73
N LEU A 140 -19.44 21.19 5.73
CA LEU A 140 -19.90 19.80 5.66
C LEU A 140 -18.78 18.76 5.84
N THR A 141 -17.52 19.20 5.98
CA THR A 141 -16.34 18.30 6.07
C THR A 141 -16.30 17.46 7.34
N TRP A 142 -16.99 17.89 8.39
CA TRP A 142 -17.19 17.10 9.61
C TRP A 142 -17.94 15.79 9.36
N ARG A 143 -18.63 15.66 8.23
CA ARG A 143 -19.36 14.44 7.86
C ARG A 143 -18.48 13.39 7.21
N TRP A 144 -17.26 13.72 6.81
CA TRP A 144 -16.43 12.78 6.07
C TRP A 144 -15.90 11.71 7.02
N ARG A 145 -16.31 10.46 6.81
CA ARG A 145 -15.82 9.29 7.56
C ARG A 145 -14.71 8.59 6.80
N SER A 146 -14.88 8.40 5.50
CA SER A 146 -13.86 7.80 4.64
C SER A 146 -13.65 8.67 3.41
N LEU A 147 -12.39 8.88 3.02
CA LEU A 147 -12.02 9.59 1.81
C LEU A 147 -10.97 8.81 1.03
N HIS A 148 -11.31 8.38 -0.19
CA HIS A 148 -10.41 7.75 -1.13
C HIS A 148 -10.35 8.54 -2.43
N LEU A 149 -9.19 9.11 -2.74
CA LEU A 149 -8.95 9.85 -3.98
C LEU A 149 -7.89 9.14 -4.82
N TYR A 150 -8.26 8.77 -6.05
CA TYR A 150 -7.37 8.16 -7.03
C TYR A 150 -7.33 9.04 -8.29
N PHE A 151 -6.19 9.69 -8.57
CA PHE A 151 -6.08 10.67 -9.66
C PHE A 151 -5.59 10.09 -11.00
N GLY A 152 -5.46 8.77 -11.09
CA GLY A 152 -4.98 8.05 -12.27
C GLY A 152 -3.46 7.99 -12.34
N ASP A 153 -2.95 6.95 -12.99
CA ASP A 153 -1.53 6.61 -13.12
C ASP A 153 -0.73 7.48 -14.09
N HIS A 154 -1.39 8.33 -14.87
CA HIS A 154 -0.72 9.23 -15.79
C HIS A 154 -0.04 10.41 -15.07
N PRO A 155 1.29 10.58 -15.25
CA PRO A 155 2.05 11.62 -14.58
C PRO A 155 1.54 13.01 -14.97
N TRP A 156 1.68 13.99 -14.07
CA TRP A 156 1.39 15.39 -14.35
C TRP A 156 2.58 16.00 -15.10
N ASN A 157 2.86 15.49 -16.30
CA ASN A 157 3.83 16.10 -17.19
C ASN A 157 3.23 17.38 -17.76
N TYR A 158 3.34 18.45 -16.97
CA TYR A 158 3.17 19.79 -17.46
C TYR A 158 4.32 20.07 -18.43
N ASP A 159 4.02 20.07 -19.74
CA ASP A 159 4.95 20.70 -20.67
C ASP A 159 5.18 22.13 -20.17
N ARG A 160 6.44 22.45 -19.83
CA ARG A 160 6.89 23.74 -19.29
C ARG A 160 6.62 24.93 -20.23
N GLY A 161 5.85 24.74 -21.30
CA GLY A 161 5.50 25.72 -22.31
C GLY A 161 4.35 26.64 -21.89
N SER A 162 4.68 27.71 -21.17
CA SER A 162 4.06 29.04 -21.28
C SER A 162 2.64 29.34 -20.74
N SER A 163 1.73 28.40 -20.45
CA SER A 163 0.40 28.77 -19.90
C SER A 163 0.32 28.68 -18.37
N SER A 164 0.81 29.72 -17.71
CA SER A 164 0.79 29.88 -16.24
C SER A 164 -0.62 29.97 -15.61
N GLU A 165 -1.68 30.06 -16.43
CA GLU A 165 -3.05 30.28 -15.97
C GLU A 165 -3.88 28.98 -15.83
N VAL A 166 -3.55 27.92 -16.57
CA VAL A 166 -4.39 26.70 -16.63
C VAL A 166 -4.03 25.70 -15.51
N THR A 167 -2.98 25.90 -14.72
CA THR A 167 -2.39 24.80 -13.92
C THR A 167 -2.42 25.01 -12.40
N ARG A 168 -3.19 25.98 -11.89
CA ARG A 168 -3.30 26.21 -10.44
C ARG A 168 -4.47 25.44 -9.83
N PHE A 169 -4.31 24.13 -9.70
CA PHE A 169 -5.21 23.36 -8.85
C PHE A 169 -5.03 23.77 -7.38
N SER A 170 -6.12 24.22 -6.77
CA SER A 170 -6.13 24.59 -5.36
C SER A 170 -6.56 23.38 -4.52
N TRP A 171 -5.62 22.80 -3.80
CA TRP A 171 -5.87 21.77 -2.79
C TRP A 171 -6.53 22.35 -1.52
N LYS A 172 -7.01 23.60 -1.57
CA LYS A 172 -7.76 24.24 -0.47
C LYS A 172 -8.98 23.42 -0.07
N VAL A 173 -9.56 22.65 -1.00
CA VAL A 173 -10.67 21.73 -0.74
C VAL A 173 -10.32 20.65 0.30
N LEU A 174 -9.04 20.34 0.51
CA LEU A 174 -8.57 19.41 1.55
C LEU A 174 -7.98 20.12 2.76
N SER A 175 -8.09 21.45 2.87
CA SER A 175 -7.50 22.24 3.97
C SER A 175 -8.46 22.47 5.15
N TYR A 176 -9.62 21.83 5.15
CA TYR A 176 -10.63 21.97 6.21
C TYR A 176 -10.49 20.86 7.28
N PRO A 177 -10.83 21.14 8.55
CA PRO A 177 -10.92 20.12 9.60
C PRO A 177 -11.90 18.99 9.23
N THR A 178 -11.50 17.73 9.45
CA THR A 178 -12.34 16.56 9.18
C THR A 178 -12.46 15.69 10.45
N PRO A 179 -13.19 16.15 11.48
CA PRO A 179 -13.23 15.51 12.79
C PRO A 179 -13.71 14.07 12.80
N ALA A 180 -14.59 13.67 11.87
CA ALA A 180 -15.13 12.32 11.79
C ALA A 180 -14.31 11.38 10.88
N LEU A 181 -13.22 11.85 10.27
CA LEU A 181 -12.46 11.06 9.31
C LEU A 181 -11.76 9.90 10.00
N GLU A 182 -12.10 8.68 9.60
CA GLU A 182 -11.55 7.42 10.09
C GLU A 182 -10.58 6.80 9.08
N SER A 183 -10.80 7.00 7.78
CA SER A 183 -9.98 6.42 6.71
C SER A 183 -9.63 7.45 5.64
N LEU A 184 -8.34 7.52 5.29
CA LEU A 184 -7.83 8.39 4.23
C LEU A 184 -6.96 7.59 3.26
N THR A 185 -7.30 7.61 1.97
CA THR A 185 -6.47 7.04 0.90
C THR A 185 -6.26 8.09 -0.19
N LEU A 186 -5.02 8.47 -0.45
CA LEU A 186 -4.63 9.42 -1.48
C LEU A 186 -3.65 8.75 -2.44
N GLU A 187 -4.02 8.62 -3.70
CA GLU A 187 -3.24 7.92 -4.72
C GLU A 187 -2.98 8.77 -5.97
N TYR A 188 -1.73 8.74 -6.44
CA TYR A 188 -1.26 9.43 -7.65
C TYR A 188 -1.50 10.95 -7.63
N ILE A 189 -1.28 11.55 -6.46
CA ILE A 189 -1.45 12.99 -6.29
C ILE A 189 -0.12 13.71 -6.46
N GLU A 190 -0.01 14.48 -7.54
CA GLU A 190 1.15 15.32 -7.82
C GLU A 190 0.87 16.79 -7.54
N THR A 191 1.89 17.50 -7.03
CA THR A 191 1.84 18.96 -6.87
C THR A 191 2.72 19.66 -7.89
N ASN A 192 2.28 20.83 -8.32
CA ASN A 192 3.18 21.74 -9.01
C ASN A 192 4.25 22.23 -8.02
N GLY A 193 5.51 22.27 -8.42
CA GLY A 193 6.64 22.64 -7.55
C GLY A 193 6.52 24.02 -6.87
N ASN A 194 5.62 24.88 -7.34
CA ASN A 194 5.29 26.17 -6.73
C ASN A 194 4.43 26.07 -5.45
N ASP A 195 3.74 24.95 -5.22
CA ASP A 195 2.91 24.74 -4.02
C ASP A 195 3.73 24.55 -2.73
N ARG A 196 5.07 24.49 -2.84
CA ARG A 196 6.01 24.55 -1.71
C ARG A 196 5.80 25.78 -0.80
N ARG A 197 5.15 26.83 -1.30
CA ARG A 197 4.85 28.05 -0.51
C ARG A 197 3.57 27.94 0.32
N ARG A 198 2.76 26.89 0.17
CA ARG A 198 1.50 26.76 0.91
C ARG A 198 1.79 26.45 2.38
N ARG A 199 1.14 27.22 3.27
CA ARG A 199 1.24 27.09 4.73
C ARG A 199 0.12 26.26 5.36
N HIS A 200 -0.87 25.84 4.56
CA HIS A 200 -2.04 25.15 5.10
C HIS A 200 -1.78 23.64 5.12
N PRO A 201 -1.88 22.99 6.29
CA PRO A 201 -1.82 21.53 6.36
C PRO A 201 -2.98 20.94 5.57
N LEU A 202 -2.74 19.80 4.92
CA LEU A 202 -3.83 18.99 4.41
C LEU A 202 -4.52 18.33 5.60
N LEU A 203 -5.84 18.42 5.65
CA LEU A 203 -6.69 17.82 6.68
C LEU A 203 -6.15 18.14 8.10
N PRO A 204 -6.12 19.43 8.49
CA PRO A 204 -5.39 19.90 9.68
C PRO A 204 -5.91 19.37 11.02
N PHE A 205 -7.04 18.65 11.05
CA PHE A 205 -7.60 18.09 12.28
C PHE A 205 -8.47 16.86 11.95
N SER A 206 -7.91 15.67 12.18
CA SER A 206 -8.56 14.37 11.94
C SER A 206 -8.28 13.42 13.12
N PRO A 207 -8.81 13.71 14.33
CA PRO A 207 -8.51 12.98 15.56
C PRO A 207 -8.97 11.52 15.56
N ASN A 208 -9.93 11.17 14.71
CA ASN A 208 -10.47 9.82 14.59
C ASN A 208 -9.78 8.99 13.49
N LEU A 209 -8.76 9.52 12.82
CA LEU A 209 -8.10 8.85 11.70
C LEU A 209 -7.47 7.55 12.20
N ARG A 210 -7.87 6.42 11.62
CA ARG A 210 -7.37 5.08 11.96
C ARG A 210 -6.45 4.54 10.87
N THR A 211 -6.83 4.74 9.62
CA THR A 211 -6.10 4.24 8.45
C THR A 211 -5.70 5.39 7.54
N CYS A 212 -4.43 5.44 7.14
CA CYS A 212 -3.93 6.41 6.19
C CYS A 212 -3.05 5.73 5.14
N THR A 213 -3.42 5.86 3.87
CA THR A 213 -2.65 5.35 2.72
C THR A 213 -2.31 6.51 1.80
N LEU A 214 -1.03 6.75 1.59
CA LEU A 214 -0.49 7.78 0.69
C LEU A 214 0.37 7.06 -0.35
N SER A 215 -0.13 6.92 -1.57
CA SER A 215 0.56 6.20 -2.65
C SER A 215 0.85 7.11 -3.82
N GLU A 216 2.07 7.05 -4.37
CA GLU A 216 2.52 7.90 -5.48
C GLU A 216 2.23 9.39 -5.20
N TYR A 217 2.49 9.78 -3.94
CA TYR A 217 2.17 11.09 -3.37
C TYR A 217 3.40 12.00 -3.36
N SER A 218 3.30 13.22 -3.93
CA SER A 218 4.45 14.13 -4.09
C SER A 218 4.42 15.42 -3.28
N PHE A 219 3.55 15.54 -2.27
CA PHE A 219 3.53 16.75 -1.45
C PHE A 219 4.73 16.80 -0.50
N SER A 220 5.18 18.02 -0.24
CA SER A 220 6.13 18.33 0.82
C SER A 220 5.50 18.34 2.21
N PHE A 221 4.16 18.44 2.28
CA PHE A 221 3.38 18.47 3.51
C PHE A 221 2.42 17.29 3.53
N TYR A 222 2.48 16.53 4.61
CA TYR A 222 1.62 15.37 4.83
C TYR A 222 0.39 15.79 5.63
N PRO A 223 -0.72 15.06 5.50
CA PRO A 223 -1.83 15.22 6.43
C PRO A 223 -1.38 14.91 7.87
N ASP A 224 -2.13 15.44 8.84
CA ASP A 224 -1.92 15.05 10.23
C ASP A 224 -2.34 13.59 10.44
N ILE A 225 -1.35 12.70 10.46
CA ILE A 225 -1.53 11.26 10.66
C ILE A 225 -1.19 10.85 12.09
N SER A 226 -1.18 11.79 13.04
CA SER A 226 -0.81 11.50 14.43
C SER A 226 -1.81 10.62 15.19
N ALA A 227 -3.06 10.53 14.72
CA ALA A 227 -4.06 9.62 15.27
C ALA A 227 -4.05 8.22 14.63
N ALA A 228 -3.44 8.07 13.44
CA ALA A 228 -3.52 6.85 12.64
C ALA A 228 -2.85 5.65 13.32
N ARG A 229 -3.51 4.49 13.22
CA ARG A 229 -3.02 3.20 13.67
C ARG A 229 -2.34 2.42 12.55
N GLU A 230 -2.88 2.52 11.34
CA GLU A 230 -2.31 1.91 10.15
C GLU A 230 -1.89 3.00 9.18
N VAL A 231 -0.60 3.04 8.86
CA VAL A 231 -0.03 4.04 7.96
C VAL A 231 0.70 3.34 6.83
N THR A 232 0.32 3.66 5.60
CA THR A 232 0.98 3.22 4.37
C THR A 232 1.47 4.43 3.60
N ILE A 233 2.77 4.52 3.34
CA ILE A 233 3.38 5.60 2.56
C ILE A 233 4.22 4.96 1.45
N ILE A 234 3.83 5.17 0.20
CA ILE A 234 4.49 4.66 -0.99
C ILE A 234 4.83 5.85 -1.88
N HIS A 235 6.12 6.16 -2.07
CA HIS A 235 6.54 7.32 -2.85
C HIS A 235 6.65 7.04 -4.33
N PRO A 236 6.38 8.02 -5.21
CA PRO A 236 6.57 7.84 -6.63
C PRO A 236 8.06 7.74 -7.00
N ARG A 237 8.36 6.87 -7.97
CA ARG A 237 9.75 6.60 -8.43
C ARG A 237 10.51 7.84 -8.88
N HIS A 238 9.81 8.82 -9.44
CA HIS A 238 10.45 10.02 -10.01
C HIS A 238 10.97 11.00 -8.93
N LEU A 239 10.56 10.84 -7.66
CA LEU A 239 11.04 11.70 -6.56
C LEU A 239 12.41 11.31 -6.00
N GLN A 240 13.05 10.26 -6.53
CA GLN A 240 14.41 9.86 -6.15
C GLN A 240 15.41 11.03 -6.21
N ASN A 241 15.24 11.99 -7.12
CA ASN A 241 16.22 13.08 -7.27
C ASN A 241 15.87 14.35 -6.49
N THR A 242 14.86 14.33 -5.61
CA THR A 242 14.46 15.52 -4.86
C THR A 242 15.23 15.67 -3.55
N THR A 243 15.78 16.86 -3.30
CA THR A 243 16.48 17.20 -2.05
C THR A 243 15.53 17.57 -0.91
N ASN A 244 14.24 17.70 -1.19
CA ASN A 244 13.24 18.08 -0.21
C ASN A 244 12.97 16.92 0.73
N ARG A 245 13.28 17.05 2.01
CA ARG A 245 12.99 16.05 3.03
C ARG A 245 11.52 16.16 3.45
N PRO A 246 10.62 15.23 3.07
CA PRO A 246 9.26 15.22 3.56
C PRO A 246 9.30 15.06 5.07
N ARG A 247 8.61 15.96 5.77
CA ARG A 247 8.41 15.83 7.21
C ARG A 247 6.95 15.44 7.43
N PHE A 248 6.74 14.25 7.96
CA PHE A 248 5.46 13.84 8.49
C PHE A 248 5.63 13.47 9.94
N LYS A 249 4.57 13.65 10.73
CA LYS A 249 4.59 13.36 12.16
C LYS A 249 3.75 12.10 12.39
N LEU A 250 4.42 10.98 12.63
CA LEU A 250 3.73 9.77 13.07
C LEU A 250 3.28 9.91 14.52
N GLY A 251 2.11 9.34 14.80
CA GLY A 251 1.58 9.21 16.14
C GLY A 251 2.25 8.11 16.95
N MET A 252 2.07 8.18 18.27
CA MET A 252 2.47 7.09 19.17
C MET A 252 1.52 5.89 19.11
N ALA A 253 0.35 6.05 18.47
CA ALA A 253 -0.69 5.05 18.32
C ALA A 253 -0.51 4.14 17.08
N VAL A 254 0.53 4.35 16.28
CA VAL A 254 0.78 3.55 15.07
C VAL A 254 1.07 2.10 15.45
N GLU A 255 0.22 1.19 14.98
CA GLU A 255 0.31 -0.26 15.17
C GLU A 255 0.90 -0.96 13.94
N LYS A 256 0.63 -0.44 12.73
CA LYS A 256 1.12 -0.96 11.46
C LYS A 256 1.70 0.15 10.60
N LEU A 257 2.93 -0.05 10.12
CA LEU A 257 3.63 0.92 9.28
C LEU A 257 4.14 0.26 8.00
N VAL A 258 3.70 0.73 6.84
CA VAL A 258 4.14 0.27 5.52
C VAL A 258 4.86 1.41 4.80
N LEU A 259 6.14 1.20 4.47
CA LEU A 259 6.99 2.19 3.81
C LEU A 259 7.46 1.62 2.46
N GLY A 260 7.10 2.26 1.35
CA GLY A 260 7.41 1.78 0.00
C GLY A 260 8.15 2.79 -0.88
N LEU A 261 9.00 2.24 -1.76
CA LEU A 261 9.78 2.89 -2.83
C LEU A 261 10.99 3.71 -2.34
N PRO A 262 12.08 3.79 -3.15
CA PRO A 262 13.30 4.44 -2.73
C PRO A 262 13.07 5.94 -2.74
N PHE A 263 13.24 6.54 -1.58
CA PHE A 263 13.27 7.98 -1.43
C PHE A 263 14.67 8.37 -0.94
N ASN A 264 15.41 9.14 -1.75
CA ASN A 264 16.80 9.53 -1.44
C ASN A 264 16.90 10.65 -0.39
N GLY A 265 15.78 11.16 0.11
CA GLY A 265 15.82 12.07 1.25
C GLY A 265 15.70 11.33 2.58
N GLU A 266 16.15 11.98 3.64
CA GLU A 266 16.08 11.43 4.99
C GLU A 266 14.65 11.55 5.53
N TRP A 267 14.06 10.42 5.94
CA TRP A 267 12.87 10.41 6.77
C TRP A 267 13.27 10.41 8.23
N THR A 268 12.60 11.21 9.03
CA THR A 268 12.76 11.19 10.47
C THR A 268 11.53 10.54 11.09
N LEU A 269 11.63 9.24 11.36
CA LEU A 269 10.67 8.54 12.20
C LEU A 269 10.86 9.00 13.66
N PRO A 270 9.78 9.01 14.46
CA PRO A 270 9.91 9.18 15.91
C PRO A 270 10.87 8.14 16.47
N GLN A 271 11.70 8.50 17.44
CA GLN A 271 12.65 7.57 18.09
C GLN A 271 11.94 6.41 18.81
N THR A 272 10.64 6.54 19.09
CA THR A 272 9.86 5.54 19.82
C THR A 272 8.49 5.38 19.16
N LEU A 273 8.11 4.16 18.83
CA LEU A 273 6.77 3.79 18.40
C LEU A 273 6.28 2.63 19.29
N PRO A 274 5.73 2.94 20.48
CA PRO A 274 5.48 1.93 21.50
C PRO A 274 4.42 0.92 21.09
N GLN A 275 3.45 1.32 20.26
CA GLN A 275 2.36 0.44 19.82
C GLN A 275 2.66 -0.30 18.51
N LEU A 276 3.81 -0.07 17.87
CA LEU A 276 4.12 -0.66 16.57
C LEU A 276 4.28 -2.18 16.70
N ARG A 277 3.40 -2.93 16.01
CA ARG A 277 3.36 -4.39 15.99
C ARG A 277 3.83 -4.97 14.67
N SER A 278 3.60 -4.26 13.57
CA SER A 278 3.91 -4.70 12.22
C SER A 278 4.59 -3.59 11.43
N ILE A 279 5.73 -3.92 10.81
CA ILE A 279 6.41 -3.02 9.88
C ILE A 279 6.63 -3.70 8.54
N GLU A 280 6.37 -2.99 7.45
CA GLU A 280 6.70 -3.40 6.10
C GLU A 280 7.57 -2.35 5.45
N VAL A 281 8.72 -2.77 4.93
CA VAL A 281 9.66 -1.90 4.22
C VAL A 281 9.91 -2.47 2.84
N GLY A 282 9.51 -1.72 1.81
CA GLY A 282 9.51 -2.17 0.44
C GLY A 282 10.37 -1.36 -0.52
N LYS A 283 10.76 -2.02 -1.63
CA LYS A 283 11.31 -1.42 -2.86
C LYS A 283 12.44 -0.41 -2.62
N GLY A 284 13.53 -0.85 -2.00
CA GLY A 284 14.70 -0.01 -1.77
C GLY A 284 14.60 0.95 -0.59
N GLY A 285 13.44 0.96 0.09
CA GLY A 285 13.10 1.63 1.36
C GLY A 285 13.47 3.11 1.48
N PRO A 286 12.85 3.83 2.42
CA PRO A 286 13.32 5.18 2.72
C PRO A 286 14.68 5.11 3.43
N GLN A 287 15.57 6.07 3.11
CA GLN A 287 16.68 6.37 4.02
C GLN A 287 16.07 7.01 5.25
N CYS A 288 15.92 6.22 6.31
CA CYS A 288 15.26 6.62 7.54
C CYS A 288 16.09 6.18 8.73
N ASN A 289 15.95 6.89 9.85
CA ASN A 289 16.61 6.62 11.12
C ASN A 289 16.03 5.37 11.84
N LEU A 290 15.89 4.27 11.11
CA LEU A 290 15.38 3.00 11.60
C LEU A 290 16.29 2.42 12.69
N GLU A 291 17.59 2.69 12.63
CA GLU A 291 18.58 2.29 13.63
C GLU A 291 18.27 2.82 15.05
N ASP A 292 17.63 3.98 15.15
CA ASP A 292 17.33 4.65 16.42
C ASP A 292 15.90 4.36 16.92
N LEU A 293 15.08 3.70 16.10
CA LEU A 293 13.68 3.44 16.40
C LEU A 293 13.55 2.39 17.50
N LYS A 294 12.80 2.70 18.56
CA LYS A 294 12.41 1.75 19.61
C LYS A 294 10.95 1.34 19.43
N ALA A 295 10.73 0.05 19.15
CA ALA A 295 9.41 -0.56 18.98
C ALA A 295 9.30 -1.85 19.81
N PRO A 296 9.04 -1.76 21.13
CA PRO A 296 9.11 -2.91 22.05
C PRO A 296 8.05 -3.99 21.79
N HIS A 297 6.99 -3.67 21.04
CA HIS A 297 5.91 -4.61 20.69
C HIS A 297 5.97 -5.09 19.24
N LEU A 298 7.08 -4.82 18.53
CA LEU A 298 7.22 -5.25 17.16
C LEU A 298 7.33 -6.77 17.09
N THR A 299 6.36 -7.40 16.43
CA THR A 299 6.28 -8.86 16.31
C THR A 299 6.39 -9.32 14.86
N GLN A 300 5.99 -8.47 13.91
CA GLN A 300 5.96 -8.78 12.48
C GLN A 300 6.82 -7.79 11.69
N ALA A 301 7.65 -8.30 10.80
CA ALA A 301 8.41 -7.50 9.85
C ALA A 301 8.30 -8.10 8.44
N THR A 302 8.05 -7.25 7.43
CA THR A 302 8.08 -7.64 6.01
C THR A 302 9.13 -6.80 5.29
N LEU A 303 10.10 -7.46 4.67
CA LEU A 303 11.18 -6.85 3.90
C LEU A 303 10.99 -7.18 2.42
N ARG A 304 10.66 -6.19 1.58
CA ARG A 304 10.63 -6.37 0.12
C ARG A 304 11.91 -5.84 -0.52
N ILE A 305 12.75 -6.76 -0.96
CA ILE A 305 14.06 -6.51 -1.53
C ILE A 305 13.93 -6.47 -3.05
N GLN A 306 14.21 -5.31 -3.63
CA GLN A 306 14.26 -5.13 -5.09
C GLN A 306 15.62 -4.62 -5.58
N ASN A 307 16.46 -4.14 -4.67
CA ASN A 307 17.75 -3.53 -4.99
C ASN A 307 18.80 -3.97 -3.95
N ALA A 308 19.95 -4.45 -4.44
CA ALA A 308 21.06 -4.93 -3.62
C ALA A 308 21.62 -3.86 -2.67
N PHE A 309 21.49 -2.57 -3.00
CA PHE A 309 22.04 -1.48 -2.20
C PHE A 309 21.27 -1.15 -0.91
N PHE A 310 20.03 -1.64 -0.75
CA PHE A 310 19.18 -1.27 0.38
C PHE A 310 19.54 -2.00 1.69
N LEU A 311 19.84 -3.29 1.59
CA LEU A 311 20.08 -4.16 2.75
C LEU A 311 21.29 -3.75 3.62
N PRO A 312 22.47 -3.39 3.06
CA PRO A 312 23.67 -3.21 3.88
C PRO A 312 23.65 -1.96 4.78
N ASN A 313 22.99 -0.89 4.36
CA ASN A 313 23.14 0.40 5.04
C ASN A 313 22.10 0.63 6.14
N THR A 314 20.87 0.17 5.95
CA THR A 314 19.75 0.53 6.83
C THR A 314 19.45 -0.56 7.86
N LEU A 315 19.61 -1.84 7.50
CA LEU A 315 19.11 -2.95 8.32
C LEU A 315 20.16 -3.59 9.24
N LEU A 316 21.45 -3.31 9.02
CA LEU A 316 22.54 -3.89 9.82
C LEU A 316 22.66 -3.31 11.25
N LYS A 317 22.07 -2.15 11.52
CA LYS A 317 22.16 -1.46 12.82
C LYS A 317 20.91 -1.64 13.69
N VAL A 318 20.01 -2.51 13.26
CA VAL A 318 18.62 -2.41 13.69
C VAL A 318 18.34 -3.29 14.90
N SER A 319 18.65 -2.75 16.07
CA SER A 319 18.28 -3.36 17.36
C SER A 319 16.77 -3.59 17.49
N PHE A 320 15.92 -2.82 16.80
CA PHE A 320 14.46 -2.99 16.91
C PHE A 320 13.95 -4.31 16.32
N LEU A 321 14.69 -4.93 15.40
CA LEU A 321 14.28 -6.22 14.82
C LEU A 321 14.46 -7.38 15.81
N SER A 322 15.21 -7.20 16.90
CA SER A 322 15.49 -8.26 17.88
C SER A 322 14.25 -8.91 18.50
N ALA A 323 13.13 -8.17 18.58
CA ALA A 323 11.85 -8.64 19.12
C ALA A 323 10.94 -9.31 18.06
N VAL A 324 11.30 -9.26 16.78
CA VAL A 324 10.47 -9.81 15.69
C VAL A 324 10.35 -11.33 15.84
N THR A 325 9.12 -11.82 15.74
CA THR A 325 8.80 -13.26 15.77
C THR A 325 8.44 -13.79 14.39
N HIS A 326 7.88 -12.94 13.51
CA HIS A 326 7.48 -13.30 12.16
C HIS A 326 8.18 -12.37 11.15
N LEU A 327 9.09 -12.92 10.36
CA LEU A 327 9.80 -12.20 9.31
C LEU A 327 9.33 -12.69 7.95
N THR A 328 8.87 -11.78 7.09
CA THR A 328 8.60 -12.06 5.68
C THR A 328 9.67 -11.41 4.81
N ILE A 329 10.33 -12.16 3.92
CA ILE A 329 11.32 -11.65 2.96
C ILE A 329 10.83 -11.92 1.54
N LEU A 330 10.59 -10.85 0.79
CA LEU A 330 10.19 -10.93 -0.62
C LEU A 330 11.33 -10.40 -1.48
N ASP A 331 12.04 -11.27 -2.22
CA ASP A 331 13.10 -10.87 -3.15
C ASP A 331 12.56 -10.87 -4.59
N GLU A 332 12.30 -9.70 -5.15
CA GLU A 332 11.72 -9.59 -6.49
C GLU A 332 12.77 -9.58 -7.62
N ALA A 333 14.04 -9.39 -7.29
CA ALA A 333 15.10 -9.19 -8.28
C ALA A 333 16.20 -10.25 -8.21
N SER A 334 15.96 -11.35 -7.49
CA SER A 334 16.98 -12.38 -7.20
C SER A 334 18.27 -11.78 -6.62
N THR A 335 18.13 -10.67 -5.89
CA THR A 335 19.24 -9.90 -5.34
C THR A 335 20.01 -10.69 -4.29
N LEU A 336 19.34 -11.62 -3.62
CA LEU A 336 19.94 -12.52 -2.64
C LEU A 336 20.83 -13.61 -3.27
N ILE A 337 20.97 -13.65 -4.60
CA ILE A 337 22.00 -14.46 -5.25
C ILE A 337 23.38 -13.80 -5.11
N LEU A 338 23.46 -12.47 -4.92
CA LEU A 338 24.74 -11.77 -4.83
C LEU A 338 25.35 -11.86 -3.41
N PRO A 339 26.69 -11.94 -3.27
CA PRO A 339 27.35 -12.10 -1.97
C PRO A 339 27.05 -11.00 -0.92
N ALA A 340 27.02 -9.74 -1.34
CA ALA A 340 26.83 -8.61 -0.42
C ALA A 340 25.40 -8.56 0.22
N PRO A 341 24.30 -8.69 -0.56
CA PRO A 341 22.95 -8.86 -0.02
C PRO A 341 22.81 -10.08 0.91
N ARG A 342 23.44 -11.21 0.55
CA ARG A 342 23.47 -12.42 1.37
C ARG A 342 24.05 -12.13 2.76
N LEU A 343 25.25 -11.56 2.82
CA LEU A 343 25.89 -11.23 4.09
C LEU A 343 25.00 -10.33 4.98
N SER A 344 24.27 -9.41 4.34
CA SER A 344 23.35 -8.51 5.05
C SER A 344 22.16 -9.25 5.64
N ILE A 345 21.54 -10.17 4.89
CA ILE A 345 20.47 -11.04 5.39
C ILE A 345 20.97 -11.94 6.51
N SER A 346 22.15 -12.54 6.38
CA SER A 346 22.74 -13.37 7.43
C SER A 346 22.83 -12.60 8.76
N ARG A 347 23.36 -11.37 8.71
CA ARG A 347 23.44 -10.49 9.89
C ARG A 347 22.07 -10.10 10.44
N ILE A 348 21.08 -9.83 9.59
CA ILE A 348 19.70 -9.55 10.02
C ILE A 348 19.13 -10.76 10.75
N LEU A 349 19.25 -11.96 10.17
CA LEU A 349 18.76 -13.19 10.79
C LEU A 349 19.47 -13.44 12.14
N SER A 350 20.77 -13.19 12.25
CA SER A 350 21.51 -13.29 13.52
C SER A 350 21.01 -12.33 14.59
N ALA A 351 20.55 -11.15 14.19
CA ALA A 351 20.09 -10.13 15.12
C ALA A 351 18.69 -10.42 15.69
N ILE A 352 17.90 -11.28 15.05
CA ILE A 352 16.52 -11.59 15.45
C ILE A 352 16.50 -12.83 16.33
N LEU A 353 16.80 -12.64 17.62
CA LEU A 353 16.84 -13.73 18.61
C LEU A 353 15.48 -14.39 18.86
N SER A 354 14.39 -13.69 18.53
CA SER A 354 13.01 -14.12 18.81
C SER A 354 12.30 -14.74 17.60
N LEU A 355 13.01 -15.00 16.49
CA LEU A 355 12.38 -15.42 15.24
C LEU A 355 11.75 -16.82 15.37
N VAL A 356 10.44 -16.90 15.12
CA VAL A 356 9.65 -18.14 15.15
C VAL A 356 9.23 -18.56 13.74
N HIS A 357 8.94 -17.60 12.87
CA HIS A 357 8.47 -17.86 11.51
C HIS A 357 9.20 -16.97 10.49
N LEU A 358 9.86 -17.61 9.53
CA LEU A 358 10.44 -16.98 8.35
C LEU A 358 9.60 -17.34 7.12
N ARG A 359 8.97 -16.36 6.49
CA ARG A 359 8.22 -16.54 5.24
C ARG A 359 9.01 -15.91 4.10
N THR A 360 9.21 -16.63 3.00
CA THR A 360 10.00 -16.13 1.85
C THR A 360 9.27 -16.36 0.53
N ASN A 361 9.55 -15.60 -0.52
CA ASN A 361 9.25 -16.09 -1.88
C ASN A 361 10.36 -17.03 -2.38
N GLU A 362 10.19 -17.67 -3.54
CA GLU A 362 11.14 -18.67 -4.05
C GLU A 362 12.56 -18.12 -4.19
N ALA A 363 12.70 -16.93 -4.75
CA ALA A 363 13.99 -16.27 -4.95
C ALA A 363 14.70 -16.00 -3.60
N ALA A 364 13.97 -15.51 -2.60
CA ALA A 364 14.54 -15.29 -1.27
C ALA A 364 14.90 -16.59 -0.57
N LEU A 365 14.06 -17.64 -0.73
CA LEU A 365 14.35 -18.97 -0.18
C LEU A 365 15.67 -19.52 -0.73
N ARG A 366 15.90 -19.42 -2.05
CA ARG A 366 17.18 -19.80 -2.68
C ARG A 366 18.36 -19.06 -2.07
N GLY A 367 18.24 -17.75 -1.87
CA GLY A 367 19.29 -16.94 -1.26
C GLY A 367 19.58 -17.33 0.19
N VAL A 368 18.54 -17.59 0.99
CA VAL A 368 18.67 -18.08 2.38
C VAL A 368 19.32 -19.46 2.43
N LEU A 369 18.93 -20.37 1.53
CA LEU A 369 19.54 -21.70 1.46
C LEU A 369 21.00 -21.65 1.00
N ALA A 370 21.35 -20.75 0.08
CA ALA A 370 22.73 -20.53 -0.34
C ALA A 370 23.59 -20.00 0.81
N LEU A 371 23.06 -19.07 1.63
CA LEU A 371 23.72 -18.61 2.86
C LEU A 371 24.05 -19.76 3.82
N VAL A 372 23.11 -20.69 4.00
CA VAL A 372 23.32 -21.88 4.82
C VAL A 372 24.44 -22.75 4.24
N LYS A 373 24.48 -22.93 2.90
CA LYS A 373 25.54 -23.70 2.23
C LYS A 373 26.92 -23.05 2.41
N ASP A 374 27.03 -21.74 2.18
CA ASP A 374 28.29 -21.00 2.21
C ASP A 374 28.95 -21.03 3.62
N SER A 375 28.15 -21.12 4.69
CA SER A 375 28.66 -21.24 6.07
C SER A 375 29.42 -22.54 6.38
N ARG A 376 29.34 -23.57 5.52
CA ARG A 376 29.87 -24.92 5.78
C ARG A 376 31.11 -25.32 5.00
N SER A 377 31.37 -24.68 3.87
CA SER A 377 32.40 -25.12 2.93
C SER A 377 33.44 -24.04 2.70
N PRO A 378 34.57 -24.06 3.45
CA PRO A 378 35.67 -23.13 3.24
C PRO A 378 36.33 -23.28 1.84
N GLN A 379 36.06 -24.38 1.12
CA GLN A 379 36.64 -24.66 -0.20
C GLN A 379 35.81 -24.16 -1.39
N THR A 380 34.52 -23.86 -1.21
CA THR A 380 33.64 -23.44 -2.33
C THR A 380 33.49 -21.92 -2.47
N ASN A 381 34.24 -21.13 -1.70
CA ASN A 381 34.23 -19.67 -1.75
C ASN A 381 35.63 -19.10 -2.09
N PRO A 382 36.04 -19.13 -3.37
CA PRO A 382 37.40 -18.77 -3.79
C PRO A 382 37.74 -17.28 -3.64
N ASP A 383 36.74 -16.42 -3.42
CA ASP A 383 36.92 -14.96 -3.33
C ASP A 383 37.41 -14.47 -1.96
N GLY A 384 37.58 -15.35 -0.97
CA GLY A 384 38.22 -15.03 0.31
C GLY A 384 37.53 -13.95 1.15
N THR A 385 36.38 -13.44 0.72
CA THR A 385 35.53 -12.57 1.53
C THR A 385 34.82 -13.44 2.57
N PHE A 386 35.57 -13.80 3.61
CA PHE A 386 34.99 -14.24 4.87
C PHE A 386 34.03 -13.14 5.33
N GLY A 387 32.73 -13.39 5.23
CA GLY A 387 31.87 -12.98 6.33
C GLY A 387 32.34 -13.84 7.49
N ASP A 388 33.09 -13.25 8.42
CA ASP A 388 33.60 -13.86 9.63
C ASP A 388 32.41 -14.27 10.52
N VAL A 389 31.69 -15.31 10.10
CA VAL A 389 30.58 -15.91 10.82
C VAL A 389 31.16 -17.21 11.38
N ASP A 390 31.84 -17.09 12.51
CA ASP A 390 32.24 -18.23 13.32
C ASP A 390 30.99 -19.14 13.50
N LEU A 391 31.12 -20.45 13.31
CA LEU A 391 30.01 -21.40 13.50
C LEU A 391 29.50 -21.40 14.95
N SER A 392 30.32 -20.96 15.91
CA SER A 392 29.87 -20.65 17.28
C SER A 392 28.99 -19.39 17.37
N THR A 393 29.09 -18.52 16.36
CA THR A 393 28.27 -17.32 16.10
C THR A 393 27.23 -17.54 14.99
N CYS A 394 27.02 -18.79 14.56
CA CYS A 394 26.02 -19.13 13.56
C CYS A 394 24.68 -18.52 14.01
N PRO A 395 24.02 -17.70 13.16
CA PRO A 395 22.80 -16.95 13.49
C PRO A 395 21.71 -17.77 14.18
N PHE A 396 21.76 -19.08 13.94
CA PHE A 396 20.71 -20.04 14.20
C PHE A 396 20.96 -20.80 15.51
N GLN A 397 21.13 -20.13 16.66
CA GLN A 397 20.71 -20.70 17.95
C GLN A 397 19.17 -20.68 18.07
N LEU A 398 18.48 -21.06 16.99
CA LEU A 398 17.06 -20.83 16.81
C LEU A 398 16.24 -21.95 17.40
N ARG A 399 15.61 -21.65 18.53
CA ARG A 399 14.37 -22.33 18.97
C ARG A 399 13.46 -22.48 17.74
N ARG A 400 13.05 -23.71 17.39
CA ARG A 400 12.05 -24.05 16.35
C ARG A 400 11.64 -22.90 15.41
N LEU A 401 12.39 -22.70 14.33
CA LEU A 401 12.07 -21.80 13.22
C LEU A 401 11.19 -22.51 12.18
N ARG A 402 9.98 -22.03 11.97
CA ARG A 402 9.17 -22.42 10.81
C ARG A 402 9.62 -21.60 9.59
N VAL A 403 9.81 -22.25 8.45
CA VAL A 403 10.08 -21.63 7.15
C VAL A 403 8.94 -21.94 6.20
N SER A 404 8.37 -20.94 5.55
CA SER A 404 7.32 -21.16 4.54
C SER A 404 7.51 -20.32 3.28
N CYS A 405 6.99 -20.81 2.15
CA CYS A 405 7.03 -20.06 0.90
C CYS A 405 5.72 -19.29 0.68
N VAL A 406 5.78 -18.06 0.16
CA VAL A 406 4.57 -17.27 -0.15
C VAL A 406 3.84 -17.83 -1.35
N GLU A 407 4.58 -18.36 -2.33
CA GLU A 407 4.08 -18.80 -3.63
C GLU A 407 3.58 -20.25 -3.64
N PHE A 408 3.93 -21.02 -2.60
CA PHE A 408 3.59 -22.44 -2.51
C PHE A 408 2.94 -22.73 -1.17
N GLU A 409 1.87 -23.52 -1.16
CA GLU A 409 1.26 -24.00 0.08
C GLU A 409 2.19 -25.02 0.76
N GLY A 410 2.40 -24.85 2.07
CA GLY A 410 3.20 -25.74 2.90
C GLY A 410 4.19 -25.01 3.82
N ASP A 411 4.52 -25.66 4.94
CA ASP A 411 5.46 -25.18 5.95
C ASP A 411 6.56 -26.24 6.18
N ALA A 412 7.78 -25.80 6.47
CA ALA A 412 8.87 -26.63 6.93
C ALA A 412 9.31 -26.15 8.32
N GLU A 413 9.33 -27.03 9.32
CA GLU A 413 9.77 -26.69 10.67
C GLU A 413 11.24 -27.08 10.87
N ILE A 414 12.07 -26.14 11.33
CA ILE A 414 13.51 -26.30 11.54
C ILE A 414 13.79 -26.06 13.03
N SER A 415 14.30 -27.03 13.80
CA SER A 415 14.59 -26.85 15.23
C SER A 415 16.10 -26.77 15.53
N SER A 416 16.51 -25.93 16.49
CA SER A 416 17.87 -25.88 17.07
C SER A 416 18.33 -27.20 17.67
N ASP A 417 17.39 -28.04 18.12
CA ASP A 417 17.67 -29.32 18.77
C ASP A 417 18.13 -30.39 17.75
N MET A 418 18.22 -29.99 16.47
CA MET A 418 18.77 -30.78 15.40
C MET A 418 20.25 -30.46 15.27
N ASP A 419 21.06 -31.19 16.03
CA ASP A 419 22.54 -31.16 15.96
C ASP A 419 23.10 -31.48 14.56
N SER A 420 22.24 -31.77 13.58
CA SER A 420 22.58 -32.09 12.21
C SER A 420 21.57 -31.53 11.22
N TRP A 421 22.03 -30.68 10.30
CA TRP A 421 21.24 -30.21 9.15
C TRP A 421 20.84 -31.34 8.18
N VAL A 422 21.37 -32.56 8.33
CA VAL A 422 20.81 -33.76 7.68
C VAL A 422 19.36 -33.97 8.14
N ALA A 423 19.04 -33.66 9.41
CA ALA A 423 17.68 -33.70 9.91
C ALA A 423 16.83 -32.56 9.35
N VAL A 424 17.40 -31.35 9.14
CA VAL A 424 16.71 -30.24 8.47
C VAL A 424 16.40 -30.56 7.01
N PHE A 425 17.35 -31.12 6.26
CA PHE A 425 17.10 -31.58 4.89
C PHE A 425 16.15 -32.78 4.84
N ARG A 426 16.16 -33.67 5.84
CA ARG A 426 15.14 -34.73 5.98
C ARG A 426 13.75 -34.16 6.27
N ILE A 427 13.63 -33.12 7.10
CA ILE A 427 12.35 -32.42 7.33
C ILE A 427 11.92 -31.68 6.09
N LEU A 428 12.82 -30.92 5.44
CA LEU A 428 12.52 -30.27 4.18
C LEU A 428 12.05 -31.31 3.16
N ARG A 429 12.74 -32.44 2.99
CA ARG A 429 12.31 -33.58 2.15
C ARG A 429 10.98 -34.21 2.58
N ALA A 430 10.67 -34.21 3.87
CA ALA A 430 9.42 -34.74 4.41
C ALA A 430 8.29 -33.67 4.46
N SER A 431 8.60 -32.41 4.17
CA SER A 431 7.65 -31.31 4.27
C SER A 431 6.65 -31.33 3.12
N THR A 432 5.48 -30.75 3.36
CA THR A 432 4.50 -30.51 2.30
C THR A 432 5.08 -29.62 1.20
N LEU A 433 5.95 -28.67 1.55
CA LEU A 433 6.71 -27.83 0.62
C LEU A 433 7.51 -28.66 -0.40
N TYR A 434 8.23 -29.69 0.03
CA TYR A 434 9.00 -30.55 -0.88
C TYR A 434 8.13 -31.53 -1.64
N THR A 435 7.19 -32.18 -0.96
CA THR A 435 6.36 -33.24 -1.56
C THR A 435 5.36 -32.70 -2.58
N GLN A 436 4.91 -31.45 -2.43
CA GLN A 436 3.94 -30.83 -3.33
C GLN A 436 4.58 -29.96 -4.41
N ASN A 437 5.87 -29.59 -4.28
CA ASN A 437 6.52 -28.65 -5.22
C ASN A 437 7.85 -29.23 -5.79
N PRO A 438 7.84 -29.77 -7.03
CA PRO A 438 8.99 -30.47 -7.60
C PRO A 438 10.21 -29.58 -7.84
N ASP A 439 10.03 -28.27 -8.04
CA ASP A 439 11.14 -27.33 -8.23
C ASP A 439 11.85 -27.02 -6.90
N ILE A 440 11.09 -26.90 -5.81
CA ILE A 440 11.64 -26.82 -4.45
C ILE A 440 12.35 -28.12 -4.10
N ALA A 441 11.78 -29.26 -4.47
CA ALA A 441 12.43 -30.56 -4.27
C ALA A 441 13.78 -30.64 -5.00
N LYS A 442 13.83 -30.30 -6.29
CA LYS A 442 15.10 -30.25 -7.06
C LYS A 442 16.11 -29.29 -6.45
N MET A 443 15.66 -28.13 -5.96
CA MET A 443 16.53 -27.17 -5.27
C MET A 443 17.12 -27.77 -3.99
N ILE A 444 16.29 -28.39 -3.16
CA ILE A 444 16.72 -29.08 -1.93
C ILE A 444 17.69 -30.22 -2.26
N GLU A 445 17.37 -31.04 -3.26
CA GLU A 445 18.23 -32.14 -3.72
C GLU A 445 19.59 -31.64 -4.24
N GLY A 446 19.59 -30.56 -5.04
CA GLY A 446 20.82 -29.93 -5.55
C GLY A 446 21.71 -29.33 -4.46
N LEU A 447 21.14 -28.96 -3.31
CA LEU A 447 21.91 -28.53 -2.14
C LEU A 447 22.52 -29.71 -1.38
N THR A 448 21.82 -30.85 -1.34
CA THR A 448 22.28 -32.07 -0.67
C THR A 448 23.30 -32.89 -1.47
N SER A 449 23.35 -32.75 -2.80
CA SER A 449 24.32 -33.46 -3.65
C SER A 449 25.71 -32.83 -3.67
N LEU A 450 25.86 -31.66 -3.04
CA LEU A 450 27.11 -30.88 -2.96
C LEU A 450 27.74 -30.90 -1.55
N SER A 451 27.15 -31.65 -0.62
CA SER A 451 27.67 -31.97 0.72
C SER A 451 28.16 -33.41 0.76
#